data_AF-A0A0R3PBI6-F1
#
_entry.id   AF-A0A0R3PBI6-F1
#
_cell.length_a   1.000
_cell.length_b   1.000
_cell.length_c   1.000
_cell.angle_alpha   90.00
_cell.angle_beta   90.00
_cell.angle_gamma   90.00
#
_symmetry.space_group_name_H-M   'P 1'
#
loop_
_entity.id
_entity.type
_entity.pdbx_description
1 polymer ?
#
loop_
_entity_poly.entity_id
_entity_poly.type
_entity_poly.pdbx_seq_one_letter_code
_entity_poly.pdbx_strand_id
1 'polypeptide(L)'
;MTTDVRERNDILGRLVIVKLNGGLGTTMGCEGPKSFIKVKGELSFLDIALEQHKVFNESYKSNVPLVLMNSFYTDEQTTQKLGQNSGVLTFCQSKCPRIYADTFLPVEENGDMQA
;
A
#
# COMPACT_ATOMS: atom_id res chain seq x y z
N MET A 1 4.94 18.15 32.21
CA MET A 1 5.35 18.19 30.78
C MET A 1 6.21 17.00 30.34
N THR A 2 6.89 16.27 31.24
CA THR A 2 7.73 15.11 30.88
C THR A 2 6.99 13.78 30.68
N THR A 3 5.79 13.64 31.27
CA THR A 3 4.95 12.43 31.16
C THR A 3 4.46 12.22 29.72
N ASP A 4 4.06 13.30 29.06
CA ASP A 4 3.53 13.31 27.69
C ASP A 4 4.54 12.81 26.65
N VAL A 5 5.82 13.20 26.76
CA VAL A 5 6.87 12.74 25.83
C VAL A 5 7.16 11.25 26.00
N ARG A 6 7.18 10.75 27.24
CA ARG A 6 7.42 9.32 27.51
C ARG A 6 6.26 8.46 27.04
N GLU A 7 5.04 8.89 27.34
CA GLU A 7 3.81 8.22 26.90
C GLU A 7 3.69 8.19 25.38
N ARG A 8 3.95 9.32 24.71
CA ARG A 8 4.00 9.38 23.25
C ARG A 8 5.02 8.40 22.67
N ASN A 9 6.23 8.34 23.22
CA ASN A 9 7.25 7.43 22.72
C ASN A 9 6.88 5.95 22.92
N ASP A 10 6.21 5.60 24.01
CA ASP A 10 5.68 4.25 24.24
C ASP A 10 4.60 3.89 23.19
N ILE A 11 3.69 4.81 22.89
CA ILE A 11 2.67 4.63 21.84
C ILE A 11 3.34 4.45 20.47
N LEU A 12 4.28 5.34 20.12
CA LEU A 12 4.99 5.26 18.84
C LEU A 12 5.82 3.98 18.71
N GLY A 13 6.36 3.46 19.82
CA GLY A 13 7.08 2.17 19.84
C GLY A 13 6.19 0.96 19.53
N ARG A 14 4.85 1.11 19.61
CA ARG A 14 3.86 0.06 19.35
C ARG A 14 3.02 0.32 18.09
N LEU A 15 3.22 1.47 17.44
CA LEU A 15 2.45 1.88 16.27
C LEU A 15 3.02 1.29 14.99
N VAL A 16 2.13 0.86 14.09
CA VAL A 16 2.44 0.51 12.69
C VAL A 16 1.47 1.27 11.78
N ILE A 17 1.97 1.80 10.67
CA ILE A 17 1.13 2.48 9.67
C ILE A 17 0.94 1.54 8.48
N VAL A 18 -0.31 1.22 8.15
CA VAL A 18 -0.64 0.41 6.98
C VAL A 18 -1.35 1.28 5.94
N LYS A 19 -0.93 1.17 4.68
CA LYS A 19 -1.64 1.75 3.52
C LYS A 19 -2.14 0.64 2.61
N LEU A 20 -3.43 0.72 2.26
CA LEU A 20 -4.06 -0.21 1.34
C LEU A 20 -3.69 0.20 -0.10
N ASN A 21 -2.97 -0.68 -0.79
CA ASN A 21 -2.38 -0.44 -2.10
C ASN A 21 -2.79 -1.51 -3.13
N GLY A 22 -3.89 -2.23 -2.87
CA GLY A 22 -4.37 -3.30 -3.77
C GLY A 22 -5.20 -2.85 -4.96
N GLY A 23 -5.61 -1.57 -5.00
CA GLY A 23 -6.51 -1.05 -6.02
C GLY A 23 -5.81 -0.65 -7.32
N LEU A 24 -6.44 -0.96 -8.45
CA LEU A 24 -6.01 -0.53 -9.77
C LEU A 24 -6.62 0.82 -10.16
N GLY A 25 -5.93 1.54 -11.04
CA GLY A 25 -6.37 2.81 -11.62
C GLY A 25 -7.39 2.68 -12.77
N THR A 26 -7.87 1.46 -13.07
CA THR A 26 -8.65 1.14 -14.29
C THR A 26 -9.90 1.98 -14.46
N THR A 27 -10.67 2.24 -13.39
CA THR A 27 -11.86 3.11 -13.44
C THR A 27 -11.54 4.55 -13.84
N MET A 28 -10.29 4.99 -13.69
CA MET A 28 -9.82 6.34 -14.07
C MET A 28 -9.07 6.34 -15.41
N GLY A 29 -9.06 5.23 -16.15
CA GLY A 29 -8.33 5.10 -17.42
C GLY A 29 -6.82 5.03 -17.26
N CYS A 30 -6.31 4.72 -16.06
CA CYS A 30 -4.89 4.54 -15.81
C CYS A 30 -4.55 3.05 -15.70
N GLU A 31 -3.45 2.64 -16.34
CA GLU A 31 -2.89 1.31 -16.18
C GLU A 31 -2.06 1.21 -14.89
N GLY A 32 -2.19 0.09 -14.17
CA GLY A 32 -1.40 -0.19 -12.97
C GLY A 32 -2.02 0.29 -11.65
N PRO A 33 -1.23 0.39 -10.57
CA PRO A 33 -1.71 0.63 -9.22
C PRO A 33 -2.23 2.05 -9.12
N LYS A 34 -3.38 2.24 -8.48
CA LYS A 34 -3.98 3.57 -8.28
C LYS A 34 -3.03 4.52 -7.55
N SER A 35 -2.14 3.99 -6.71
CA SER A 35 -1.17 4.77 -5.97
C SER A 35 -0.11 5.46 -6.84
N PHE A 36 0.09 5.03 -8.08
CA PHE A 36 1.10 5.60 -8.98
C PHE A 36 0.61 6.82 -9.74
N ILE A 37 -0.69 7.14 -9.63
CA ILE A 37 -1.28 8.27 -10.32
C ILE A 37 -0.76 9.56 -9.72
N LYS A 38 -0.26 10.44 -10.59
CA LYS A 38 0.19 11.79 -10.24
C LYS A 38 -1.02 12.65 -9.83
N VAL A 39 -0.96 13.21 -8.63
CA VAL A 39 -2.06 14.00 -8.06
C VAL A 39 -1.66 15.39 -7.62
N LYS A 40 -0.36 15.67 -7.49
CA LYS A 40 0.14 17.01 -7.15
C LYS A 40 1.47 17.26 -7.86
N GLY A 41 1.42 18.00 -8.96
CA GLY A 41 2.58 18.14 -9.84
C GLY A 41 3.07 16.78 -10.30
N GLU A 42 4.33 16.47 -10.03
CA GLU A 42 4.94 15.19 -10.38
C GLU A 42 4.78 14.10 -9.33
N LEU A 43 4.15 14.41 -8.18
CA LEU A 43 4.01 13.47 -7.07
C LEU A 43 2.78 12.58 -7.23
N SER A 44 3.00 11.28 -7.11
CA SER A 44 1.92 10.28 -7.00
C SER A 44 1.39 10.17 -5.57
N PHE A 45 0.27 9.45 -5.39
CA PHE A 45 -0.22 9.12 -4.05
C PHE A 45 0.83 8.36 -3.23
N LEU A 46 1.58 7.45 -3.86
CA LEU A 46 2.65 6.71 -3.20
C LEU A 46 3.76 7.67 -2.75
N ASP A 47 4.22 8.57 -3.62
CA ASP A 47 5.28 9.52 -3.29
C ASP A 47 4.89 10.41 -2.10
N ILE A 48 3.65 10.92 -2.11
CA ILE A 48 3.12 11.71 -1.01
C ILE A 48 3.07 10.90 0.29
N ALA A 49 2.66 9.64 0.25
CA ALA A 49 2.59 8.79 1.43
C ALA A 49 3.99 8.50 2.02
N LEU A 50 4.99 8.27 1.16
CA LEU A 50 6.38 8.07 1.57
C LEU A 50 6.96 9.34 2.20
N GLU A 51 6.71 10.50 1.60
CA GLU A 51 7.19 11.78 2.13
C GLU A 51 6.52 12.14 3.46
N GLN A 52 5.21 11.94 3.58
CA GLN A 52 4.48 12.12 4.85
C GLN A 52 5.02 11.21 5.95
N HIS A 53 5.32 9.95 5.62
CA HIS A 53 5.86 8.99 6.58
C HIS A 53 7.28 9.36 7.04
N LYS A 54 8.12 9.80 6.10
CA LYS A 54 9.46 10.33 6.42
C LYS A 54 9.38 11.53 7.36
N VAL A 55 8.58 12.54 7.01
CA VAL A 55 8.39 13.74 7.84
C VAL A 55 7.84 13.40 9.22
N PHE A 56 6.93 12.42 9.30
CA PHE A 56 6.39 11.93 10.57
C PHE A 56 7.49 11.36 11.47
N ASN A 57 8.30 10.43 10.97
CA ASN A 57 9.38 9.84 11.77
C ASN A 57 10.46 10.86 12.16
N GLU A 58 10.80 11.80 11.27
CA GLU A 58 11.74 12.88 11.56
C GLU A 58 11.21 13.83 12.66
N SER A 59 9.93 14.22 12.57
CA SER A 59 9.29 15.16 13.50
C SER A 59 9.19 14.61 14.92
N TYR A 60 8.91 13.31 15.05
CA TYR A 60 8.77 12.65 16.35
C TYR A 60 10.01 11.91 16.82
N LYS A 61 11.09 11.89 16.02
CA LYS A 61 12.29 11.08 16.25
C LYS A 61 11.94 9.61 16.53
N SER A 62 11.03 9.06 15.73
CA SER A 62 10.52 7.70 15.84
C SER A 62 10.98 6.82 14.69
N ASN A 63 10.76 5.51 14.83
CA ASN A 63 11.01 4.52 13.78
C ASN A 63 9.75 3.67 13.55
N VAL A 64 8.62 4.34 13.36
CA VAL A 64 7.33 3.68 13.09
C VAL A 64 7.39 3.09 11.69
N PRO A 65 7.13 1.79 11.49
CA PRO A 65 7.18 1.18 10.16
C PRO A 65 5.98 1.58 9.30
N LEU A 66 6.24 1.77 8.01
CA LEU A 66 5.21 1.86 6.97
C LEU A 66 5.09 0.51 6.27
N VAL A 67 3.86 0.02 6.17
CA VAL A 67 3.52 -1.23 5.49
C VAL A 67 2.55 -0.94 4.36
N LEU A 68 2.84 -1.42 3.15
CA LEU A 68 1.91 -1.41 2.04
C LEU A 68 1.25 -2.78 1.86
N MET A 69 -0.07 -2.81 1.89
CA MET A 69 -0.84 -4.00 1.54
C MET A 69 -1.13 -3.97 0.04
N ASN A 70 -0.42 -4.78 -0.72
CA ASN A 70 -0.59 -4.90 -2.17
C ASN A 70 -1.65 -5.96 -2.50
N SER A 71 -2.10 -5.98 -3.75
CA SER A 71 -2.80 -7.11 -4.34
C SER A 71 -1.89 -7.84 -5.31
N PHE A 72 -2.29 -9.02 -5.74
CA PHE A 72 -1.62 -9.77 -6.79
C PHE A 72 -1.56 -9.01 -8.14
N TYR A 73 -2.32 -7.93 -8.31
CA TYR A 73 -2.23 -7.04 -9.47
C TYR A 73 -1.28 -5.85 -9.28
N THR A 74 -0.92 -5.50 -8.03
CA THR A 74 -0.13 -4.30 -7.73
C THR A 74 1.22 -4.59 -7.11
N ASP A 75 1.47 -5.81 -6.64
CA ASP A 75 2.63 -6.16 -5.84
C ASP A 75 3.96 -6.03 -6.59
N GLU A 76 4.04 -6.58 -7.80
CA GLU A 76 5.25 -6.54 -8.62
C GLU A 76 5.65 -5.10 -8.95
N GLN A 77 4.72 -4.32 -9.50
CA GLN A 77 4.97 -2.93 -9.88
C GLN A 77 5.34 -2.07 -8.66
N THR A 78 4.69 -2.29 -7.51
CA THR A 78 5.01 -1.59 -6.26
C THR A 78 6.41 -1.93 -5.77
N THR A 79 6.78 -3.21 -5.76
CA THR A 79 8.10 -3.68 -5.31
C THR A 79 9.22 -3.14 -6.21
N GLN A 80 9.01 -3.14 -7.53
CA GLN A 80 9.95 -2.55 -8.49
C GLN A 80 10.11 -1.05 -8.27
N LYS A 81 9.02 -0.31 -8.02
CA LYS A 81 9.04 1.13 -7.79
C LYS A 81 9.74 1.53 -6.49
N LEU A 82 9.54 0.77 -5.41
CA LEU A 82 10.18 1.02 -4.11
C LEU A 82 11.69 0.73 -4.12
N GLY A 83 12.10 -0.34 -4.81
CA GLY A 83 13.48 -0.81 -4.79
C GLY A 83 13.89 -1.45 -3.45
N GLN A 84 15.06 -2.08 -3.44
CA GLN A 84 15.51 -2.95 -2.33
C GLN A 84 15.78 -2.23 -1.00
N ASN A 85 16.02 -0.92 -1.02
CA ASN A 85 16.44 -0.15 0.16
C ASN A 85 15.42 0.91 0.62
N SER A 86 14.14 0.76 0.27
CA SER A 86 13.12 1.74 0.63
C SER A 86 12.84 1.84 2.13
N GLY A 87 13.14 0.79 2.91
CA GLY A 87 12.75 0.69 4.31
C GLY A 87 11.23 0.52 4.53
N VAL A 88 10.46 0.38 3.45
CA VAL A 88 9.02 0.17 3.46
C VAL A 88 8.74 -1.33 3.39
N LEU A 89 7.90 -1.82 4.29
CA LEU A 89 7.48 -3.22 4.30
C LEU A 89 6.30 -3.40 3.34
N THR A 90 6.23 -4.55 2.69
CA THR A 90 5.11 -4.90 1.81
C THR A 90 4.58 -6.28 2.15
N PHE A 91 3.29 -6.49 1.93
CA PHE A 91 2.69 -7.83 1.91
C PHE A 91 1.56 -7.88 0.89
N CYS A 92 1.35 -9.06 0.31
CA CYS A 92 0.29 -9.31 -0.63
C CYS A 92 -0.95 -9.84 0.09
N GLN A 93 -2.12 -9.26 -0.18
CA GLN A 93 -3.40 -9.73 0.34
C GLN A 93 -3.79 -11.09 -0.26
N SER A 94 -4.74 -11.78 0.37
CA SER A 94 -5.30 -13.03 -0.15
C SER A 94 -6.01 -12.85 -1.51
N LYS A 95 -6.03 -13.90 -2.32
CA LYS A 95 -6.81 -14.01 -3.57
C LYS A 95 -7.99 -14.96 -3.33
N CYS A 96 -9.17 -14.58 -3.80
CA CYS A 96 -10.35 -15.43 -3.80
C CYS A 96 -10.77 -15.77 -5.24
N PRO A 97 -11.21 -17.00 -5.52
CA PRO A 97 -11.74 -17.34 -6.84
C PRO A 97 -13.01 -16.53 -7.10
N ARG A 98 -13.20 -16.10 -8.35
CA ARG A 98 -14.51 -15.61 -8.80
C ARG A 98 -15.46 -16.80 -8.87
N ILE A 99 -16.72 -16.57 -8.56
CA ILE A 99 -17.77 -17.58 -8.62
C ILE A 99 -18.88 -17.12 -9.56
N TYR A 100 -19.52 -18.05 -10.27
CA TYR A 100 -20.73 -17.76 -11.02
C TYR A 100 -21.90 -17.49 -10.06
N ALA A 101 -22.74 -16.50 -10.38
CA ALA A 101 -23.82 -16.06 -9.50
C ALA A 101 -24.99 -17.06 -9.41
N ASP A 102 -25.17 -17.89 -10.44
CA ASP A 102 -26.22 -18.89 -10.55
C ASP A 102 -25.83 -20.25 -9.94
N THR A 103 -24.59 -20.69 -10.15
CA THR A 103 -24.13 -22.02 -9.72
C THR A 103 -23.32 -22.01 -8.41
N PHE A 104 -22.80 -20.85 -7.99
CA PHE A 104 -21.85 -20.71 -6.88
C PHE A 104 -20.55 -21.53 -7.04
N LEU A 105 -20.29 -22.05 -8.23
CA LEU A 105 -19.06 -22.76 -8.55
C LEU A 105 -17.96 -21.78 -8.98
N PRO A 106 -16.67 -22.10 -8.74
CA PRO A 106 -15.56 -21.31 -9.25
C PRO A 106 -15.62 -21.17 -10.77
N VAL A 107 -15.32 -19.96 -11.25
CA VAL A 107 -15.16 -19.70 -12.69
C VAL A 107 -13.94 -20.45 -13.19
N GLU A 108 -14.08 -21.18 -14.30
CA GLU A 108 -12.95 -21.89 -14.93
C GLU A 108 -11.89 -20.88 -15.40
N GLU A 109 -10.62 -21.14 -15.09
CA GLU A 109 -9.50 -20.35 -15.60
C GLU A 109 -9.24 -20.70 -17.08
N ASN A 110 -10.16 -20.34 -17.97
CA ASN A 110 -9.84 -20.19 -19.38
C ASN A 110 -8.96 -18.93 -19.48
N GLY A 111 -7.75 -19.05 -20.03
CA GLY A 111 -6.59 -18.15 -19.91
C GLY A 111 -6.73 -16.64 -20.19
N ASP A 112 -7.93 -16.11 -20.32
CA ASP A 112 -8.22 -14.69 -20.48
C ASP A 112 -8.50 -14.03 -19.12
N MET A 113 -7.44 -13.77 -18.37
CA MET A 113 -7.48 -12.73 -17.34
C MET A 113 -7.58 -11.36 -18.03
N GLN A 114 -8.77 -10.95 -18.43
CA GLN A 114 -9.07 -9.53 -18.62
C GLN A 114 -9.35 -8.93 -17.24
N ALA A 115 -8.42 -8.06 -16.83
CA ALA A 115 -8.55 -7.16 -15.69
C ALA A 115 -9.57 -6.05 -15.99
#